data_AF-A0A7J4UK95-F1
#
_entry.id   AF-A0A7J4UK95-F1
#
_cell.length_a   1.000
_cell.length_b   1.000
_cell.length_c   1.000
_cell.angle_alpha   90.00
_cell.angle_beta   90.00
_cell.angle_gamma   90.00
#
_symmetry.space_group_name_H-M   'P 1'
#
loop_
_entity.id
_entity.type
_entity.pdbx_description
1 polymer ?
#
loop_
_entity_poly.entity_id
_entity_poly.type
_entity_poly.pdbx_seq_one_letter_code
_entity_poly.pdbx_strand_id
1 'polypeptide(L)' 'MIRVGRRVSLFNNIGKEGIVVGYKKHKRVNTNWSTIPQSNFVQHIVIQWDDGTTSDHPIGDVMRID' A
#
# COMPACT_ATOMS: atom_id res chain seq x y z
N MET A 1 -5.42 -12.56 -1.15
CA MET A 1 -5.19 -11.37 -2.01
C MET A 1 -5.78 -10.12 -1.36
N ILE A 2 -5.05 -8.97 -1.29
CA ILE A 2 -5.57 -7.72 -0.69
C ILE A 2 -6.45 -7.12 -1.76
N ARG A 3 -7.72 -6.89 -1.45
CA ARG A 3 -8.75 -6.45 -2.38
C ARG A 3 -9.48 -5.24 -1.79
N VAL A 4 -10.06 -4.42 -2.65
CA VAL A 4 -10.93 -3.31 -2.25
C VAL A 4 -12.06 -3.84 -1.35
N GLY A 5 -12.36 -3.10 -0.28
CA GLY A 5 -13.37 -3.45 0.71
C GLY A 5 -12.89 -4.41 1.81
N ARG A 6 -11.63 -4.85 1.81
CA ARG A 6 -11.07 -5.65 2.91
C ARG A 6 -10.43 -4.78 3.99
N ARG A 7 -10.55 -5.23 5.24
CA ARG A 7 -9.82 -4.68 6.37
C ARG A 7 -8.35 -5.05 6.28
N VAL A 8 -7.49 -4.10 6.60
CA VAL A 8 -6.04 -4.21 6.55
C VAL A 8 -5.42 -3.44 7.70
N SER A 9 -4.23 -3.86 8.11
CA SER A 9 -3.39 -3.16 9.08
C SER A 9 -2.00 -2.90 8.51
N LEU A 10 -1.29 -1.91 9.05
CA LEU A 10 0.11 -1.69 8.71
C LEU A 10 1.00 -2.71 9.41
N PHE A 11 1.95 -3.26 8.68
CA PHE A 11 2.98 -4.13 9.23
C PHE A 11 3.85 -3.38 10.26
N ASN A 12 4.15 -2.13 9.97
CA ASN A 12 5.01 -1.28 10.81
C ASN A 12 4.26 -0.60 11.98
N ASN A 13 2.94 -0.77 12.05
CA ASN A 13 2.10 -0.17 13.10
C ASN A 13 0.89 -1.08 13.38
N ILE A 14 1.15 -2.19 14.06
CA ILE A 14 0.17 -3.19 14.47
C ILE A 14 -0.82 -2.52 15.43
N GLY A 15 -2.01 -2.21 14.92
CA GLY A 15 -3.07 -1.50 15.65
C GLY A 15 -3.72 -0.37 14.85
N LYS A 16 -3.07 0.13 13.79
CA LYS A 16 -3.73 1.01 12.82
C LYS A 16 -4.44 0.16 11.79
N GLU A 17 -5.76 0.13 11.84
CA GLU A 17 -6.63 -0.65 10.96
C GLU A 17 -7.46 0.26 10.05
N GLY A 18 -7.76 -0.23 8.85
CA GLY A 18 -8.53 0.51 7.88
C GLY A 18 -9.05 -0.38 6.77
N ILE A 19 -9.81 0.22 5.86
CA ILE A 19 -10.40 -0.44 4.70
C ILE A 19 -9.66 0.00 3.44
N VAL A 20 -9.36 -0.98 2.59
CA VAL A 20 -8.79 -0.71 1.27
C VAL A 20 -9.85 -0.07 0.38
N VAL A 21 -9.60 1.16 -0.05
CA VAL A 21 -10.52 1.92 -0.92
C VAL A 21 -10.11 1.80 -2.39
N GLY A 22 -8.82 1.58 -2.67
CA GLY A 22 -8.36 1.48 -4.05
C GLY A 22 -6.86 1.27 -4.19
N TYR A 23 -6.37 1.51 -5.42
CA TYR A 23 -4.96 1.43 -5.75
C TYR A 23 -4.54 2.65 -6.55
N LYS A 24 -3.34 3.16 -6.26
CA LYS A 24 -2.74 4.31 -6.95
C LYS A 24 -1.39 3.92 -7.52
N LYS A 25 -1.09 4.38 -8.74
CA LYS A 25 0.23 4.19 -9.35
C LYS A 25 1.15 5.32 -8.90
N HIS A 26 2.28 4.96 -8.32
CA HIS A 26 3.35 5.90 -7.97
C HIS A 26 4.53 5.70 -8.88
N LYS A 27 5.18 6.81 -9.27
CA LYS A 27 6.43 6.75 -10.02
C LYS A 27 7.48 6.12 -9.12
N ARG A 28 8.10 5.03 -9.58
CA ARG A 28 9.18 4.38 -8.85
C ARG A 28 10.36 5.35 -8.82
N VAL A 29 10.74 5.79 -7.63
CA VAL A 29 12.00 6.49 -7.41
C VAL A 29 13.06 5.40 -7.30
N ASN A 30 13.73 5.08 -8.41
CA ASN A 30 14.87 4.16 -8.39
C ASN A 30 16.06 4.91 -7.79
N THR A 31 16.30 4.70 -6.50
CA THR A 31 17.46 5.27 -5.81
C THR A 31 18.76 4.62 -6.27
N ASN A 32 18.69 3.39 -6.80
CA ASN A 32 19.85 2.64 -7.28
C ASN A 32 19.76 2.42 -8.79
N TRP A 33 20.85 2.69 -9.49
CA TRP A 33 21.02 2.35 -10.90
C TRP A 33 21.02 0.82 -11.07
N SER A 34 20.25 0.31 -12.02
CA SER A 34 20.17 -1.13 -12.35
C SER A 34 20.20 -1.32 -13.85
N THR A 35 20.99 -2.30 -14.30
CA THR A 35 21.06 -2.73 -15.71
C THR A 35 19.81 -3.50 -16.16
N ILE A 36 19.01 -3.99 -15.19
CA ILE A 36 17.80 -4.75 -15.47
C ILE A 36 16.65 -3.75 -15.67
N PRO A 37 15.92 -3.80 -16.80
CA PRO A 37 14.76 -2.94 -17.01
C PRO A 37 13.70 -3.25 -15.94
N GLN A 38 13.37 -2.25 -15.14
CA GLN A 38 12.34 -2.33 -14.11
C GLN A 38 11.15 -1.44 -14.48
N SER A 39 9.96 -1.82 -13.99
CA SER A 39 8.78 -0.96 -14.12
C SER A 39 9.02 0.40 -13.49
N ASN A 40 8.77 1.46 -14.26
CA ASN A 40 8.82 2.85 -13.79
C ASN A 40 7.71 3.19 -12.80
N PHE A 41 6.76 2.27 -12.57
CA PHE A 41 5.62 2.47 -11.69
C PHE A 41 5.52 1.34 -10.67
N VAL A 42 5.19 1.71 -9.44
CA VAL A 42 4.81 0.81 -8.36
C VAL A 42 3.35 1.05 -8.00
N GLN A 43 2.66 -0.01 -7.58
CA GLN A 43 1.27 0.06 -7.19
C GLN A 43 1.19 0.18 -5.67
N HIS A 44 0.60 1.28 -5.21
CA HIS A 44 0.29 1.52 -3.82
C HIS A 44 -1.18 1.22 -3.57
N ILE A 45 -1.49 0.74 -2.37
CA ILE A 45 -2.84 0.55 -1.88
C ILE A 45 -3.25 1.83 -1.16
N VAL A 46 -4.45 2.32 -1.45
CA VAL A 46 -5.06 3.43 -0.73
C VAL A 46 -5.96 2.85 0.36
N ILE A 47 -5.67 3.22 1.59
CA ILE A 47 -6.37 2.73 2.78
C ILE A 47 -7.02 3.92 3.46
N GLN A 48 -8.31 3.80 3.74
CA GLN A 48 -9.02 4.70 4.62
C GLN A 48 -9.03 4.06 6.00
N TRP A 49 -8.36 4.72 6.93
CA TRP A 49 -8.20 4.27 8.31
C TRP A 49 -9.45 4.58 9.12
N ASP A 50 -9.64 3.84 10.22
CA ASP A 50 -10.77 4.05 11.13
C ASP A 50 -10.74 5.42 11.83
N ASP A 51 -9.57 6.08 11.88
CA ASP A 51 -9.40 7.46 12.34
C ASP A 51 -9.90 8.52 11.32
N GLY A 52 -10.41 8.09 10.16
CA GLY A 52 -10.90 8.94 9.09
C GLY A 52 -9.80 9.45 8.15
N THR A 53 -8.53 9.16 8.41
CA THR A 53 -7.43 9.54 7.52
C THR A 53 -7.33 8.59 6.34
N THR A 54 -6.80 9.08 5.22
CA THR A 54 -6.50 8.24 4.04
C THR A 54 -5.02 8.34 3.75
N SER A 55 -4.36 7.20 3.56
CA SER A 55 -2.96 7.18 3.11
C SER A 55 -2.72 6.11 2.05
N ASP A 56 -1.66 6.31 1.27
CA ASP A 56 -1.17 5.33 0.32
C ASP A 56 0.06 4.61 0.88
N HIS A 57 0.08 3.29 0.75
CA HIS A 57 1.19 2.44 1.19
C HIS A 57 1.53 1.40 0.13
N PRO A 58 2.82 1.01 0.02
CA PRO A 58 3.19 -0.11 -0.82
C PRO A 58 2.52 -1.39 -0.31
N ILE A 59 2.14 -2.28 -1.24
CA ILE A 59 1.43 -3.53 -0.92
C ILE A 59 2.19 -4.38 0.13
N GLY A 60 3.52 -4.30 0.15
CA GLY A 60 4.36 -5.05 1.09
C GLY A 60 4.26 -4.59 2.54
N ASP A 61 3.88 -3.34 2.78
CA ASP A 61 3.77 -2.77 4.15
C ASP A 61 2.39 -3.01 4.77
N VAL A 62 1.49 -3.67 4.04
CA VAL A 62 0.09 -3.84 4.41
C VAL A 62 -0.20 -5.31 4.69
N MET A 63 -0.68 -5.59 5.90
CA MET A 63 -1.14 -6.91 6.33
C MET A 63 -2.66 -7.01 6.24
N ARG A 64 -3.17 -8.21 5.98
CA ARG A 64 -4.60 -8.49 6.11
C ARG A 64 -4.93 -8.92 7.52
N ILE A 65 -6.04 -8.40 7.99
CA ILE A 65 -6.76 -8.81 9.18
C ILE A 65 -8.08 -9.30 8.58
N ASP A 66 -8.26 -10.62 8.54
CA ASP A 66 -9.48 -11.23 8.01
C ASP A 66 -10.64 -11.01 9.00
#